data_AF-A0A259B054-F1
#
_entry.id   AF-A0A259B054-F1
#
_cell.length_a   1.000
_cell.length_b   1.000
_cell.length_c   1.000
_cell.angle_alpha   90.00
_cell.angle_beta   90.00
_cell.angle_gamma   90.00
#
_symmetry.space_group_name_H-M   'P 1'
#
loop_
_entity.id
_entity.type
_entity.pdbx_description
1 polymer ?
#
loop_
_entity_poly.entity_id
_entity_poly.type
_entity_poly.pdbx_seq_one_letter_code
_entity_poly.pdbx_strand_id
1 'polypeptide(L)'
;MTEATWRFGSLRPMKYGLILADPPWQYEMYGEAGYDKSPEAHYDTLSDDEICAFPVHELATGDCLLILWAIWPKLQSALTVMHRWGFRYKTGGSWTKTTRTGKRAFGTGYILRSTTEPFLVGTIGAPEIGSRSVRNLIESPRRAHSQKPPEMRVMADKLCPRAFGCELFAADPWPGHDTWGLPHRGPDAVPRAVPAPAEPVLAPMPLFEGS
;
A
#
# COMPACT_ATOMS: atom_id res chain seq x y z
N MET A 1 -11.70 18.21 26.06
CA MET A 1 -11.74 16.96 25.29
C MET A 1 -11.80 17.36 23.83
N THR A 2 -10.69 17.34 23.11
CA THR A 2 -10.69 17.55 21.66
C THR A 2 -11.30 16.31 21.03
N GLU A 3 -12.45 16.43 20.35
CA GLU A 3 -12.93 15.37 19.46
C GLU A 3 -11.79 15.01 18.52
N ALA A 4 -11.39 13.74 18.49
CA ALA A 4 -10.42 13.30 17.53
C ALA A 4 -11.04 13.47 16.13
N THR A 5 -10.57 14.46 15.38
CA THR A 5 -11.06 14.70 14.02
C THR A 5 -10.84 13.45 13.18
N TRP A 6 -11.93 12.85 12.71
CA TRP A 6 -11.93 11.69 11.83
C TRP A 6 -11.07 11.94 10.58
N ARG A 7 -10.06 11.10 10.36
CA ARG A 7 -9.03 11.32 9.33
C ARG A 7 -9.44 10.93 7.91
N PHE A 8 -10.51 10.14 7.76
CA PHE A 8 -10.91 9.56 6.48
C PHE A 8 -12.07 10.30 5.80
N GLY A 9 -12.32 11.56 6.17
CA GLY A 9 -13.33 12.40 5.51
C GLY A 9 -14.72 11.77 5.55
N SER A 10 -15.28 11.45 4.38
CA SER A 10 -16.62 10.86 4.25
C SER A 10 -16.67 9.34 4.47
N LEU A 11 -15.53 8.66 4.58
CA LEU A 11 -15.54 7.21 4.84
C LEU A 11 -16.17 6.95 6.20
N ARG A 12 -16.96 5.87 6.31
CA ARG A 12 -17.63 5.51 7.57
C ARG A 12 -16.81 4.46 8.34
N PRO A 13 -16.69 4.58 9.67
CA PRO A 13 -16.11 3.54 10.51
C PRO A 13 -16.84 2.19 10.37
N MET A 14 -16.12 1.09 10.60
CA MET A 14 -16.62 -0.28 10.70
C MET A 14 -17.50 -0.74 9.50
N LYS A 15 -17.20 -0.25 8.28
CA LYS A 15 -18.02 -0.46 7.09
C LYS A 15 -17.42 -1.46 6.10
N TYR A 16 -16.10 -1.58 6.03
CA TYR A 16 -15.44 -2.22 4.89
C TYR A 16 -14.94 -3.62 5.21
N GLY A 17 -15.35 -4.59 4.39
CA GLY A 17 -14.81 -5.95 4.43
C GLY A 17 -13.60 -6.14 3.49
N LEU A 18 -13.28 -5.12 2.70
CA LEU A 18 -12.15 -5.08 1.78
C LEU A 18 -11.53 -3.68 1.79
N ILE A 19 -10.22 -3.61 2.03
CA ILE A 19 -9.45 -2.37 1.95
C ILE A 19 -8.30 -2.57 0.98
N LEU A 20 -8.19 -1.71 -0.02
CA LEU A 20 -7.00 -1.56 -0.86
C LEU A 20 -6.27 -0.29 -0.42
N ALA A 21 -4.94 -0.33 -0.28
CA ALA A 21 -4.17 0.83 0.12
C ALA A 21 -2.88 0.95 -0.68
N ASP A 22 -2.58 2.17 -1.14
CA ASP A 22 -1.31 2.53 -1.78
C ASP A 22 -0.67 3.74 -1.09
N PRO A 23 -0.09 3.57 0.11
CA PRO A 23 0.49 4.70 0.83
C PRO A 23 1.58 5.40 0.00
N PRO A 24 1.67 6.74 0.07
CA PRO A 24 2.71 7.49 -0.63
C PRO A 24 4.04 7.40 0.15
N TRP A 25 4.69 6.24 0.07
CA TRP A 25 5.93 5.94 0.79
C TRP A 25 7.00 6.98 0.51
N GLN A 26 7.55 7.60 1.57
CA GLN A 26 8.75 8.42 1.46
C GLN A 26 9.97 7.53 1.23
N TYR A 27 10.79 7.89 0.23
CA TYR A 27 12.00 7.14 -0.09
C TYR A 27 13.18 7.64 0.75
N GLU A 28 14.02 6.72 1.22
CA GLU A 28 15.31 7.04 1.81
C GLU A 28 16.37 6.88 0.72
N MET A 29 16.83 8.00 0.17
CA MET A 29 17.93 7.99 -0.80
C MET A 29 19.26 7.81 -0.07
N TYR A 30 19.97 6.73 -0.38
CA TYR A 30 21.35 6.52 0.07
C TYR A 30 22.32 7.30 -0.84
N GLY A 31 22.84 8.43 -0.36
CA GLY A 31 23.97 9.16 -0.95
C GLY A 31 23.70 10.64 -1.32
N GLU A 32 24.70 11.50 -1.11
CA GLU A 32 24.64 12.96 -1.40
C GLU A 32 24.33 13.29 -2.87
N ALA A 33 24.66 12.39 -3.80
CA ALA A 33 24.49 12.61 -5.25
C ALA A 33 23.08 12.30 -5.79
N GLY A 34 22.14 11.85 -4.94
CA GLY A 34 20.79 11.43 -5.35
C GLY A 34 19.74 12.54 -5.35
N TYR A 35 19.98 13.63 -4.61
CA TYR A 35 18.95 14.64 -4.32
C TYR A 35 18.53 15.46 -5.55
N ASP A 36 19.47 15.88 -6.40
CA ASP A 36 19.21 16.78 -7.53
C ASP A 36 18.47 16.12 -8.72
N LYS A 37 18.28 14.80 -8.71
CA LYS A 37 17.64 14.05 -9.80
C LYS A 37 16.40 13.27 -9.38
N SER A 38 15.94 13.41 -8.14
CA SER A 38 14.78 12.66 -7.67
C SER A 38 13.47 13.31 -8.17
N PRO A 39 12.58 12.57 -8.85
CA PRO A 39 11.23 13.03 -9.21
C PRO A 39 10.34 13.35 -7.99
N GLU A 40 10.84 13.14 -6.77
CA GLU A 40 10.16 13.30 -5.47
C GLU A 40 9.94 14.75 -5.07
N ALA A 41 10.53 15.72 -5.76
CA ALA A 41 10.29 17.15 -5.51
C ALA A 41 8.83 17.60 -5.77
N HIS A 42 7.97 16.70 -6.27
CA HIS A 42 6.60 17.03 -6.72
C HIS A 42 5.48 16.15 -6.13
N TYR A 43 5.75 15.24 -5.18
CA TYR A 43 4.70 14.40 -4.56
C TYR A 43 4.73 14.45 -3.03
N ASP A 44 3.53 14.58 -2.45
CA ASP A 44 3.30 14.58 -1.00
C ASP A 44 3.50 13.18 -0.41
N THR A 45 4.75 12.81 -0.17
CA THR A 45 5.08 11.56 0.53
C THR A 45 4.87 11.68 2.04
N LEU A 46 4.67 10.53 2.68
CA LEU A 46 4.53 10.38 4.13
C LEU A 46 5.66 9.52 4.68
N SER A 47 6.14 9.86 5.88
CA SER A 47 7.05 8.98 6.61
C SER A 47 6.36 7.69 7.03
N ASP A 48 7.12 6.64 7.31
CA ASP A 48 6.58 5.35 7.74
C ASP A 48 5.74 5.49 9.03
N ASP A 49 6.15 6.38 9.95
CA ASP A 49 5.42 6.70 11.18
C ASP A 49 4.10 7.43 10.91
N GLU A 50 4.09 8.39 9.98
CA GLU A 50 2.86 9.07 9.57
C GLU A 50 1.86 8.10 8.95
N ILE A 51 2.34 7.14 8.15
CA ILE A 51 1.52 6.06 7.57
C ILE A 51 0.99 5.13 8.67
N CYS A 52 1.85 4.71 9.61
CA CYS A 52 1.46 3.87 10.75
C CYS A 52 0.39 4.53 11.63
N ALA A 53 0.36 5.87 11.70
CA ALA A 53 -0.56 6.62 12.55
C ALA A 53 -2.00 6.70 12.00
N PHE A 54 -2.28 6.21 10.79
CA PHE A 54 -3.65 6.12 10.30
C PHE A 54 -4.42 5.01 11.04
N PRO A 55 -5.61 5.30 11.61
CA PRO A 55 -6.39 4.31 12.32
C PRO A 55 -7.21 3.44 11.35
N VAL A 56 -6.54 2.75 10.41
CA VAL A 56 -7.22 1.98 9.34
C VAL A 56 -8.08 0.84 9.90
N HIS A 57 -7.73 0.26 11.06
CA HIS A 57 -8.58 -0.73 11.73
C HIS A 57 -9.98 -0.21 12.05
N GLU A 58 -10.17 1.10 12.28
CA GLU A 58 -11.48 1.68 12.59
C GLU A 58 -12.41 1.70 11.37
N LEU A 59 -11.89 1.52 10.15
CA LEU A 59 -12.68 1.40 8.93
C LEU A 59 -13.22 -0.03 8.73
N ALA A 60 -12.47 -1.02 9.22
CA ALA A 60 -12.68 -2.44 8.91
C ALA A 60 -13.88 -3.04 9.67
N THR A 61 -14.62 -3.94 9.02
CA THR A 61 -15.53 -4.85 9.72
C THR A 61 -14.75 -5.88 10.54
N GLY A 62 -15.44 -6.66 11.39
CA GLY A 62 -14.82 -7.74 12.19
C GLY A 62 -14.11 -8.82 11.37
N ASP A 63 -14.51 -8.96 10.10
CA ASP A 63 -13.82 -9.76 9.09
C ASP A 63 -13.49 -8.84 7.90
N CYS A 64 -12.21 -8.59 7.64
CA CYS A 64 -11.76 -7.68 6.60
C CYS A 64 -10.46 -8.15 5.97
N LEU A 65 -10.37 -8.05 4.64
CA LEU A 65 -9.14 -8.27 3.88
C LEU A 65 -8.50 -6.93 3.54
N LEU A 66 -7.19 -6.82 3.78
CA LEU A 66 -6.36 -5.69 3.34
C LEU A 66 -5.43 -6.15 2.22
N ILE A 67 -5.41 -5.39 1.12
CA ILE A 67 -4.34 -5.43 0.13
C ILE A 67 -3.53 -4.14 0.26
N LEU A 68 -2.25 -4.27 0.58
CA LEU A 68 -1.34 -3.15 0.81
C LEU A 68 -0.23 -3.16 -0.24
N TRP A 69 -0.19 -2.15 -1.10
CA TRP A 69 0.94 -1.93 -2.01
C TRP A 69 2.18 -1.50 -1.22
N ALA A 70 3.34 -1.98 -1.67
CA ALA A 70 4.63 -1.60 -1.14
C ALA A 70 5.66 -1.48 -2.27
N ILE A 71 6.84 -1.00 -1.91
CA ILE A 71 8.05 -1.08 -2.74
C ILE A 71 9.07 -1.99 -2.04
N TRP A 72 9.93 -2.66 -2.79
CA TRP A 72 10.90 -3.61 -2.23
C TRP A 72 11.72 -3.06 -1.05
N PRO A 73 12.22 -1.80 -1.08
CA PRO A 73 12.96 -1.24 0.05
C PRO A 73 12.12 -1.00 1.30
N LYS A 74 10.80 -0.82 1.13
CA LYS A 74 9.83 -0.59 2.22
C LYS A 74 9.07 -1.85 2.63
N LEU A 75 9.54 -3.04 2.23
CA LEU A 75 8.85 -4.29 2.55
C LEU A 75 8.69 -4.50 4.07
N GLN A 76 9.75 -4.21 4.85
CA GLN A 76 9.69 -4.30 6.31
C GLN A 76 8.75 -3.25 6.91
N SER A 77 8.86 -2.00 6.45
CA SER A 77 7.95 -0.92 6.86
C SER A 77 6.48 -1.24 6.55
N ALA A 78 6.20 -1.84 5.39
CA ALA A 78 4.85 -2.22 5.01
C ALA A 78 4.25 -3.33 5.91
N LEU A 79 5.08 -4.29 6.35
CA LEU A 79 4.66 -5.29 7.35
C LEU A 79 4.37 -4.63 8.71
N THR A 80 5.20 -3.68 9.13
CA THR A 80 4.96 -2.88 10.34
C THR A 80 3.68 -2.06 10.23
N VAL A 81 3.46 -1.34 9.12
CA VAL A 81 2.24 -0.58 8.85
C VAL A 81 1.01 -1.47 8.92
N MET A 82 1.05 -2.63 8.24
CA MET A 82 -0.05 -3.60 8.27
C MET A 82 -0.38 -4.03 9.72
N HIS A 83 0.64 -4.34 10.52
CA HIS A 83 0.47 -4.70 11.92
C HIS A 83 -0.11 -3.55 12.76
N ARG A 84 0.40 -2.33 12.59
CA ARG A 84 -0.06 -1.12 13.29
C ARG A 84 -1.49 -0.74 12.92
N TRP A 85 -1.90 -1.05 11.70
CA TRP A 85 -3.28 -0.94 11.23
C TRP A 85 -4.18 -2.09 11.69
N GLY A 86 -3.69 -3.00 12.54
CA GLY A 86 -4.49 -4.08 13.14
C GLY A 86 -4.61 -5.33 12.26
N PHE A 87 -3.99 -5.38 11.09
CA PHE A 87 -4.07 -6.53 10.19
C PHE A 87 -2.94 -7.53 10.46
N ARG A 88 -3.28 -8.81 10.36
CA ARG A 88 -2.29 -9.90 10.40
C ARG A 88 -1.89 -10.27 8.97
N TYR A 89 -0.61 -10.21 8.66
CA TYR A 89 -0.08 -10.65 7.37
C TYR A 89 -0.41 -12.13 7.11
N LYS A 90 -0.73 -12.46 5.85
CA LYS A 90 -1.06 -13.82 5.39
C LYS A 90 -0.21 -14.25 4.21
N THR A 91 -0.12 -13.42 3.19
CA THR A 91 0.57 -13.73 1.94
C THR A 91 0.85 -12.45 1.16
N GLY A 92 1.51 -12.55 0.02
CA GLY A 92 1.73 -11.43 -0.87
C GLY A 92 1.85 -11.88 -2.32
N GLY A 93 1.96 -10.90 -3.20
CA GLY A 93 2.19 -11.10 -4.61
C GLY A 93 3.01 -9.98 -5.20
N SER A 94 3.09 -9.98 -6.53
CA SER A 94 3.86 -8.97 -7.25
C SER A 94 3.12 -8.49 -8.48
N TRP A 95 3.29 -7.21 -8.78
CA TRP A 95 2.98 -6.63 -10.07
C TRP A 95 4.25 -6.51 -10.89
N THR A 96 4.36 -7.30 -11.96
CA THR A 96 5.41 -7.19 -12.96
C THR A 96 5.00 -6.19 -14.02
N LYS A 97 5.80 -5.14 -14.19
CA LYS A 97 5.60 -4.17 -15.27
C LYS A 97 6.14 -4.75 -16.57
N THR A 98 5.37 -4.65 -17.64
CA THR A 98 5.82 -5.03 -18.99
C THR A 98 6.04 -3.80 -19.87
N THR A 99 6.91 -3.93 -20.86
CA THR A 99 7.09 -2.94 -21.93
C THR A 99 5.90 -3.02 -22.89
N ARG A 100 5.78 -2.03 -23.79
CA ARG A 100 4.80 -2.06 -24.89
C ARG A 100 4.92 -3.31 -25.79
N THR A 101 6.09 -3.95 -25.79
CA THR A 101 6.40 -5.17 -26.56
C THR A 101 6.25 -6.46 -25.74
N GLY A 102 5.68 -6.39 -24.54
CA GLY A 102 5.41 -7.55 -23.68
C GLY A 102 6.63 -8.10 -22.92
N LYS A 103 7.81 -7.47 -23.04
CA LYS A 103 8.99 -7.86 -22.27
C LYS A 103 8.88 -7.33 -20.84
N ARG A 104 9.50 -7.98 -19.87
CA ARG A 104 9.56 -7.47 -18.49
C ARG A 104 10.34 -6.16 -18.46
N ALA A 105 9.79 -5.15 -17.80
CA ALA A 105 10.42 -3.85 -17.66
C ALA A 105 11.64 -3.95 -16.74
N PHE A 106 12.56 -3.01 -16.89
CA PHE A 106 13.79 -2.93 -16.11
C PHE A 106 13.80 -1.62 -15.31
N GLY A 107 13.54 -1.72 -14.02
CA GLY A 107 13.49 -0.59 -13.09
C GLY A 107 14.76 -0.44 -12.28
N THR A 108 14.77 0.56 -11.40
CA THR A 108 15.82 0.81 -10.42
C THR A 108 15.90 -0.30 -9.39
N GLY A 109 17.01 -0.35 -8.66
CA GLY A 109 17.16 -1.25 -7.52
C GLY A 109 18.59 -1.22 -7.01
N TYR A 110 18.76 -1.62 -5.75
CA TYR A 110 20.02 -1.50 -5.02
C TYR A 110 20.96 -2.67 -5.34
N ILE A 111 20.51 -3.91 -5.03
CA ILE A 111 21.27 -5.15 -5.30
C ILE A 111 20.79 -5.78 -6.60
N LEU A 112 19.47 -6.03 -6.69
CA LEU A 112 18.81 -6.51 -7.89
C LEU A 112 18.11 -5.36 -8.61
N ARG A 113 17.92 -5.50 -9.92
CA ARG A 113 17.17 -4.54 -10.72
C ARG A 113 15.68 -4.89 -10.64
N SER A 114 14.88 -3.97 -10.10
CA SER A 114 13.48 -4.25 -9.82
C SER A 114 12.68 -4.29 -11.12
N THR A 115 11.97 -5.39 -11.35
CA THR A 115 11.00 -5.54 -12.45
C THR A 115 9.56 -5.52 -11.94
N THR A 116 9.41 -5.53 -10.62
CA THR A 116 8.16 -5.75 -9.90
C THR A 116 7.95 -4.77 -8.76
N GLU A 117 6.70 -4.59 -8.36
CA GLU A 117 6.31 -4.00 -7.08
C GLU A 117 5.52 -5.04 -6.25
N PRO A 118 5.84 -5.22 -4.96
CA PRO A 118 5.10 -6.14 -4.10
C PRO A 118 3.75 -5.57 -3.67
N PHE A 119 2.79 -6.46 -3.46
CA PHE A 119 1.61 -6.19 -2.65
C PHE A 119 1.49 -7.25 -1.56
N LEU A 120 1.04 -6.84 -0.39
CA LEU A 120 0.87 -7.68 0.78
C LEU A 120 -0.63 -7.87 1.05
N VAL A 121 -1.00 -9.05 1.54
CA VAL A 121 -2.36 -9.41 1.92
C VAL A 121 -2.38 -9.71 3.41
N GLY A 122 -3.22 -8.99 4.13
CA GLY A 122 -3.46 -9.19 5.56
C GLY A 122 -4.94 -9.28 5.86
N THR A 123 -5.29 -9.78 7.05
CA THR A 123 -6.68 -9.86 7.49
C THR A 123 -6.89 -9.39 8.92
N ILE A 124 -8.07 -8.84 9.17
CA ILE A 124 -8.73 -8.82 10.48
C ILE A 124 -9.78 -9.94 10.43
N GLY A 125 -9.87 -10.74 11.49
CA GLY A 125 -10.79 -11.89 11.53
C GLY A 125 -10.51 -12.92 10.43
N ALA A 126 -11.59 -13.51 9.92
CA ALA A 126 -11.63 -14.56 8.91
C ALA A 126 -12.55 -14.15 7.73
N PRO A 127 -12.15 -13.17 6.90
CA PRO A 127 -12.93 -12.75 5.75
C PRO A 127 -13.17 -13.89 4.78
N GLU A 128 -14.37 -13.91 4.22
CA GLU A 128 -14.74 -14.92 3.24
C GLU A 128 -14.04 -14.66 1.90
N ILE A 129 -13.31 -15.67 1.42
CA ILE A 129 -12.60 -15.60 0.14
C ILE A 129 -13.42 -16.28 -0.96
N GLY A 130 -13.90 -15.49 -1.91
CA GLY A 130 -14.77 -15.92 -3.01
C GLY A 130 -14.05 -16.74 -4.10
N SER A 131 -12.72 -16.63 -4.22
CA SER A 131 -11.97 -17.40 -5.21
C SER A 131 -10.57 -17.80 -4.73
N ARG A 132 -10.35 -19.11 -4.60
CA ARG A 132 -9.02 -19.70 -4.34
C ARG A 132 -8.13 -19.85 -5.58
N SER A 133 -8.65 -19.52 -6.77
CA SER A 133 -7.92 -19.61 -8.05
C SER A 133 -7.13 -18.34 -8.42
N VAL A 134 -7.24 -17.29 -7.61
CA VAL A 134 -6.54 -16.03 -7.86
C VAL A 134 -5.03 -16.24 -7.64
N ARG A 135 -4.23 -15.94 -8.65
CA ARG A 135 -2.77 -16.01 -8.58
C ARG A 135 -2.21 -14.70 -8.04
N ASN A 136 -1.11 -14.79 -7.29
CA ASN A 136 -0.43 -13.65 -6.68
C ASN A 136 0.50 -12.89 -7.66
N LEU A 137 0.12 -12.82 -8.94
CA LEU A 137 0.87 -12.16 -10.00
C LEU A 137 -0.06 -11.30 -10.84
N ILE A 138 0.32 -10.04 -11.02
CA ILE A 138 -0.25 -9.13 -12.01
C ILE A 138 0.84 -8.83 -13.03
N GLU A 139 0.56 -8.99 -14.32
CA GLU A 139 1.45 -8.55 -15.40
C GLU A 139 0.70 -7.54 -16.25
N SER A 140 1.21 -6.30 -16.34
CA SER A 140 0.56 -5.28 -17.17
C SER A 140 1.55 -4.25 -17.71
N PRO A 141 1.25 -3.62 -18.86
CA PRO A 141 2.11 -2.62 -19.46
C PRO A 141 2.33 -1.43 -18.53
N ARG A 142 3.55 -0.89 -18.50
CA ARG A 142 3.86 0.34 -17.75
C ARG A 142 3.02 1.51 -18.29
N ARG A 143 2.30 2.18 -17.39
CA ARG A 143 1.49 3.39 -17.66
C ARG A 143 2.21 4.65 -17.16
N ALA A 144 1.48 5.75 -16.99
CA ALA A 144 2.00 6.97 -16.37
C ALA A 144 2.64 6.69 -14.99
N HIS A 145 3.53 7.58 -14.54
CA HIS A 145 4.28 7.38 -13.30
C HIS A 145 3.37 7.09 -12.11
N SER A 146 3.73 6.07 -11.32
CA SER A 146 3.02 5.60 -10.11
C SER A 146 1.58 5.08 -10.28
N GLN A 147 1.01 5.05 -11.49
CA GLN A 147 -0.34 4.52 -11.68
C GLN A 147 -0.37 2.99 -11.50
N LYS A 148 -1.04 2.52 -10.44
CA LYS A 148 -1.22 1.09 -10.16
C LYS A 148 -2.13 0.41 -11.21
N PRO A 149 -1.99 -0.91 -11.40
CA PRO A 149 -2.77 -1.65 -12.40
C PRO A 149 -4.24 -1.74 -11.98
N PRO A 150 -5.22 -1.40 -12.84
CA PRO A 150 -6.64 -1.63 -12.54
C PRO A 150 -6.96 -3.11 -12.31
N GLU A 151 -6.12 -4.03 -12.81
CA GLU A 151 -6.18 -5.46 -12.55
C GLU A 151 -6.14 -5.80 -11.06
N MET A 152 -5.58 -4.93 -10.21
CA MET A 152 -5.62 -5.10 -8.75
C MET A 152 -7.04 -4.98 -8.19
N ARG A 153 -7.83 -4.01 -8.67
CA ARG A 153 -9.24 -3.87 -8.25
C ARG A 153 -10.05 -5.08 -8.68
N VAL A 154 -9.83 -5.56 -9.90
CA VAL A 154 -10.45 -6.80 -10.41
C VAL A 154 -10.06 -8.01 -9.55
N MET A 155 -8.79 -8.10 -9.14
CA MET A 155 -8.31 -9.14 -8.22
C MET A 155 -9.01 -9.04 -6.86
N ALA A 156 -9.14 -7.84 -6.31
CA ALA A 156 -9.75 -7.56 -5.02
C ALA A 156 -11.25 -7.94 -5.02
N ASP A 157 -11.99 -7.51 -6.05
CA ASP A 157 -13.41 -7.84 -6.25
C ASP A 157 -13.63 -9.35 -6.39
N LYS A 158 -12.74 -10.04 -7.11
CA LYS A 158 -12.80 -11.50 -7.27
C LYS A 158 -12.49 -12.24 -5.96
N LEU A 159 -11.59 -11.69 -5.13
CA LEU A 159 -11.27 -12.27 -3.82
C LEU A 159 -12.40 -12.07 -2.83
N CYS A 160 -13.05 -10.90 -2.82
CA CYS A 160 -14.09 -10.55 -1.85
C CYS A 160 -15.39 -10.08 -2.54
N PRO A 161 -16.05 -10.93 -3.35
CA PRO A 161 -17.15 -10.52 -4.23
C PRO A 161 -18.41 -10.07 -3.49
N ARG A 162 -18.49 -10.33 -2.17
CA ARG A 162 -19.60 -9.94 -1.29
C ARG A 162 -19.26 -8.78 -0.37
N ALA A 163 -18.01 -8.35 -0.32
CA ALA A 163 -17.57 -7.28 0.56
C ALA A 163 -17.73 -5.93 -0.14
N PHE A 164 -18.36 -4.99 0.55
CA PHE A 164 -18.18 -3.59 0.19
C PHE A 164 -16.80 -3.12 0.67
N GLY A 165 -16.10 -2.40 -0.18
CA GLY A 165 -14.70 -2.05 0.06
C GLY A 165 -14.39 -0.56 -0.12
N CYS A 166 -13.16 -0.19 0.24
CA CYS A 166 -12.62 1.12 -0.07
C CYS A 166 -11.17 1.07 -0.53
N GLU A 167 -10.75 2.11 -1.25
CA GLU A 167 -9.35 2.36 -1.57
C GLU A 167 -8.82 3.60 -0.85
N LEU A 168 -7.75 3.42 -0.09
CA LEU A 168 -7.03 4.47 0.61
C LEU A 168 -5.85 4.96 -0.23
N PHE A 169 -5.62 6.27 -0.19
CA PHE A 169 -4.63 6.97 -1.01
C PHE A 169 -4.90 6.86 -2.52
N ALA A 170 -6.17 6.70 -2.90
CA ALA A 170 -6.59 6.54 -4.29
C ALA A 170 -6.43 7.84 -5.08
N ALA A 171 -5.89 7.75 -6.29
CA ALA A 171 -5.89 8.85 -7.26
C ALA A 171 -7.16 8.87 -8.13
N ASP A 172 -7.73 7.69 -8.40
CA ASP A 172 -8.87 7.49 -9.30
C ASP A 172 -10.04 6.82 -8.56
N PRO A 173 -11.30 7.11 -8.90
CA PRO A 173 -12.46 6.45 -8.29
C PRO A 173 -12.48 4.94 -8.58
N TRP A 174 -13.02 4.15 -7.65
CA TRP A 174 -13.25 2.71 -7.80
C TRP A 174 -14.78 2.45 -7.87
N PRO A 175 -15.34 2.22 -9.07
CA PRO A 175 -16.78 2.00 -9.20
C PRO A 175 -17.28 0.87 -8.31
N GLY A 176 -18.34 1.14 -7.53
CA GLY A 176 -18.93 0.18 -6.58
C GLY A 176 -18.29 0.19 -5.19
N HIS A 177 -17.26 1.00 -4.96
CA HIS A 177 -16.52 1.10 -3.70
C HIS A 177 -16.28 2.58 -3.33
N ASP A 178 -15.93 2.83 -2.07
CA ASP A 178 -15.55 4.18 -1.65
C ASP A 178 -14.05 4.42 -1.91
N THR A 179 -13.65 5.67 -2.14
CA THR A 179 -12.23 6.03 -2.29
C THR A 179 -11.89 7.23 -1.42
N TRP A 180 -10.69 7.21 -0.85
CA TRP A 180 -10.15 8.34 -0.09
C TRP A 180 -8.72 8.61 -0.53
N GLY A 181 -8.41 9.88 -0.83
CA GLY A 181 -7.09 10.34 -1.24
C GLY A 181 -6.61 11.49 -0.37
N LEU A 182 -5.31 11.76 -0.36
CA LEU A 182 -4.77 12.94 0.31
C LEU A 182 -5.05 14.20 -0.52
N PRO A 183 -5.36 15.34 0.11
CA PRO A 183 -5.40 16.61 -0.59
C PRO A 183 -3.99 16.94 -1.10
N HIS A 184 -3.90 17.41 -2.35
CA HIS A 184 -2.65 17.92 -2.91
C HIS A 184 -2.19 19.12 -2.07
N ARG A 185 -1.00 19.06 -1.50
CA ARG A 185 -0.35 20.23 -0.91
C ARG A 185 0.19 21.01 -2.09
N GLY A 186 -0.35 22.21 -2.30
CA GLY A 186 0.01 23.06 -3.43
C GLY A 186 1.53 23.38 -3.49
N PRO A 187 1.97 24.11 -4.52
CA PRO A 187 3.39 24.35 -4.80
C PRO A 187 4.17 25.06 -3.68
N ASP A 188 3.49 25.73 -2.75
CA ASP A 188 4.09 26.46 -1.62
C ASP A 188 4.20 25.61 -0.34
N ALA A 189 3.89 24.32 -0.41
CA ALA A 189 4.00 23.43 0.74
C ALA A 189 5.46 23.28 1.18
N VAL A 190 5.73 23.57 2.46
CA VAL A 190 7.06 23.36 3.04
C VAL A 190 7.45 21.89 2.88
N PRO A 191 8.60 21.58 2.24
CA PRO A 191 9.07 20.21 2.12
C PRO A 191 9.14 19.55 3.49
N ARG A 192 8.57 18.35 3.63
CA ARG A 192 8.71 17.59 4.87
C ARG A 192 10.18 17.20 5.04
N ALA A 193 10.69 17.41 6.25
CA ALA A 193 12.01 16.92 6.62
C ALA A 193 12.05 15.40 6.43
N VAL A 194 13.09 14.91 5.76
CA VAL A 194 13.36 13.48 5.66
C VAL A 194 13.90 13.05 7.03
N PRO A 195 13.19 12.21 7.81
CA PRO A 195 13.72 11.72 9.06
C PRO A 195 14.98 10.88 8.79
N ALA A 196 15.92 10.90 9.74
CA ALA A 196 17.07 10.00 9.71
C ALA A 196 16.58 8.54 9.68
N PRO A 197 17.29 7.62 9.01
CA PRO A 197 16.90 6.22 8.91
C PRO A 197 16.65 5.65 10.32
N ALA A 198 15.44 5.17 10.56
CA ALA A 198 15.13 4.48 11.80
C ALA A 198 15.85 3.12 11.82
N GLU A 199 16.42 2.73 12.96
CA GLU A 199 16.95 1.38 13.11
C GLU A 199 15.81 0.36 12.91
N PRO A 200 16.04 -0.74 12.17
CA PRO A 200 15.02 -1.74 11.95
C PRO A 200 14.65 -2.41 13.27
N VAL A 201 13.51 -2.04 13.85
CA VAL A 201 12.92 -2.77 14.96
C VAL A 201 12.13 -3.95 14.39
N LEU A 202 12.81 -5.08 14.14
CA LEU A 202 12.11 -6.36 14.05
C LEU A 202 12.18 -7.05 15.41
N ALA A 203 11.03 -7.16 16.07
CA ALA A 203 10.82 -8.30 16.95
C ALA A 203 10.90 -9.58 16.08
N PRO A 204 11.58 -10.64 16.54
CA PRO A 204 11.63 -11.89 15.80
C PRO A 204 10.20 -12.35 15.52
N MET A 205 9.87 -12.49 14.23
CA MET A 205 8.63 -13.14 13.82
C MET A 205 8.73 -14.59 14.34
N PRO A 206 7.82 -15.07 15.20
CA PRO A 206 7.89 -16.45 15.65
C PRO A 206 7.86 -17.34 14.42
N LEU A 207 8.89 -18.17 14.28
CA LEU A 207 8.88 -19.27 13.33
C LEU A 207 7.61 -20.06 13.62
N PHE A 208 6.82 -20.34 12.59
CA PHE A 208 5.63 -21.17 12.66
C PHE A 208 5.86 -22.35 13.62
N GLU A 209 5.22 -22.34 14.79
CA GLU A 209 5.10 -23.54 15.60
C GLU A 209 4.06 -24.44 14.93
N GLY A 210 4.56 -25.45 14.22
CA GLY A 210 3.94 -26.76 13.95
C GLY A 210 2.50 -26.84 13.43
N SER A 211 2.40 -27.33 12.18
CA SER A 211 1.32 -28.16 11.57
C SER A 211 -0.15 -27.70 11.65
#